data_AF-A0A834GQ66-F1
#
_entry.id   AF-A0A834GQ66-F1
#
_cell.length_a   1.000
_cell.length_b   1.000
_cell.length_c   1.000
_cell.angle_alpha   90.00
_cell.angle_beta   90.00
_cell.angle_gamma   90.00
#
_symmetry.space_group_name_H-M   'P 1'
#
loop_
_entity.id
_entity.type
_entity.pdbx_description
1 polymer ?
#
loop_
_entity_poly.entity_id
_entity_poly.type
_entity_poly.pdbx_seq_one_letter_code
_entity_poly.pdbx_strand_id
1 'polypeptide(L)'
;MKYRVASASEYLVITGAGIPDIKLAKKAWVLPGQSCTLFDVSPVNYNFEVQAMSAEKLPFILPAVFTIGPRLDNEESLLKYAKLISPHDKLSNHVHELVQGIIEGETRVLAASMTMEKVFRGTKEFKLEVFTKVQLELNQFGLLIYNANVKQLVDVLGHEYFSYLGQKTQMEAANQAKGKKEEIRVKTEVKVFENHREAKVAEANAELAKKKAGWTKEAQVAKVEANKAVALRNAELQREVERMNALTRTEKLKAEFLSKASAEYETKRLQKINAEAVRGLQPKMSVWTNGSGGGDAADGGAMNEVVGVYKMFPPLFTTIQEQTGMLPSPWMGSLTYSGDK
;
A
#
# COMPACT_ATOMS: atom_id res chain seq x y z
N MET A 1 75.15 -39.06 -20.18
CA MET A 1 74.04 -38.09 -20.00
C MET A 1 73.03 -38.70 -19.05
N LYS A 2 72.44 -37.93 -18.13
CA LYS A 2 71.38 -38.42 -17.24
C LYS A 2 70.10 -37.64 -17.52
N TYR A 3 68.99 -38.36 -17.72
CA TYR A 3 67.67 -37.74 -17.82
C TYR A 3 67.13 -37.51 -16.41
N ARG A 4 66.71 -36.28 -16.10
CA ARG A 4 66.10 -35.93 -14.83
C ARG A 4 64.71 -35.33 -15.06
N VAL A 5 63.80 -35.67 -14.16
CA VAL A 5 62.43 -35.19 -14.13
C VAL A 5 62.17 -34.63 -12.73
N ALA A 6 61.67 -33.41 -12.65
CA ALA A 6 61.23 -32.80 -11.41
C ALA A 6 59.77 -33.18 -11.10
N SER A 7 59.41 -33.21 -9.81
CA SER A 7 58.04 -33.43 -9.40
C SER A 7 57.13 -32.22 -9.69
N ALA A 8 55.83 -32.35 -9.40
CA ALA A 8 54.83 -31.34 -9.73
C ALA A 8 55.16 -29.95 -9.14
N SER A 9 55.69 -29.91 -7.92
CA SER A 9 56.07 -28.68 -7.20
C SER A 9 57.56 -28.32 -7.35
N GLU A 10 58.34 -29.03 -8.16
CA GLU A 10 59.78 -28.79 -8.26
C GLU A 10 60.19 -28.29 -9.65
N TYR A 11 61.29 -27.55 -9.75
CA TYR A 11 61.90 -27.16 -11.01
C TYR A 11 63.37 -27.56 -11.05
N LEU A 12 63.84 -27.98 -12.23
CA LEU A 12 65.26 -28.22 -12.49
C LEU A 12 65.90 -26.91 -12.92
N VAL A 13 66.96 -26.52 -12.20
CA VAL A 13 67.88 -25.45 -12.57
C VAL A 13 69.08 -26.11 -13.20
N ILE A 14 69.36 -25.77 -14.45
CA ILE A 14 70.49 -26.33 -15.20
C ILE A 14 71.44 -25.19 -15.55
N THR A 15 72.69 -25.37 -15.15
CA THR A 15 73.80 -24.43 -15.41
C THR A 15 74.99 -25.19 -15.98
N GLY A 16 75.95 -24.50 -16.60
CA GLY A 16 77.18 -25.09 -17.12
C GLY A 16 77.31 -25.03 -18.64
N ALA A 17 78.10 -25.95 -19.21
CA ALA A 17 78.55 -25.85 -20.60
C ALA A 17 77.39 -25.70 -21.61
N GLY A 18 77.45 -24.65 -22.43
CA GLY A 18 76.45 -24.33 -23.47
C GLY A 18 75.20 -23.58 -22.98
N ILE A 19 75.15 -23.15 -21.72
CA ILE A 19 74.05 -22.35 -21.17
C ILE A 19 74.63 -21.03 -20.63
N PRO A 20 74.16 -19.85 -21.08
CA PRO A 20 74.77 -18.57 -20.74
C PRO A 20 74.49 -18.09 -19.30
N ASP A 21 73.36 -18.46 -18.69
CA ASP A 21 73.00 -18.03 -17.33
C ASP A 21 72.34 -19.20 -16.56
N ILE A 22 71.01 -19.33 -16.62
CA ILE A 22 70.25 -20.41 -15.98
C ILE A 22 69.16 -20.90 -16.93
N LYS A 23 68.99 -22.22 -17.04
CA LYS A 23 67.85 -22.83 -17.73
C LYS A 23 66.93 -23.53 -16.73
N LEU A 24 65.65 -23.14 -16.73
CA LEU A 24 64.61 -23.75 -15.92
C LEU A 24 63.84 -24.79 -16.75
N ALA A 25 63.68 -26.00 -16.23
CA ALA A 25 62.92 -27.04 -16.90
C ALA A 25 62.26 -28.01 -15.92
N LYS A 26 61.09 -28.56 -16.28
CA LYS A 26 60.48 -29.68 -15.55
C LYS A 26 61.13 -31.03 -15.87
N LYS A 27 61.64 -31.17 -17.10
CA LYS A 27 62.30 -32.39 -17.59
C LYS A 27 63.42 -32.01 -18.55
N ALA A 28 64.60 -32.58 -18.37
CA ALA A 28 65.74 -32.26 -19.20
C ALA A 28 66.83 -33.34 -19.20
N TRP A 29 67.58 -33.37 -20.30
CA TRP A 29 68.83 -34.12 -20.41
C TRP A 29 69.98 -33.29 -19.84
N VAL A 30 70.65 -33.81 -18.82
CA VAL A 30 71.86 -33.19 -18.26
C VAL A 30 73.08 -33.75 -19.00
N LEU A 31 73.75 -32.87 -19.74
CA LEU A 31 74.96 -33.18 -20.50
C LEU A 31 76.21 -33.20 -19.59
N PRO A 32 77.29 -33.90 -19.99
CA PRO A 32 78.58 -33.81 -19.29
C PRO A 32 79.08 -32.35 -19.28
N GLY A 33 79.41 -31.82 -18.11
CA GLY A 33 79.78 -30.41 -17.93
C GLY A 33 78.62 -29.47 -17.55
N GLN A 34 77.41 -30.01 -17.35
CA GLN A 34 76.27 -29.28 -16.79
C GLN A 34 75.97 -29.72 -15.35
N SER A 35 75.70 -28.74 -14.51
CA SER A 35 75.25 -28.90 -13.13
C SER A 35 73.73 -28.76 -13.08
N CYS A 36 73.08 -29.61 -12.29
CA CYS A 36 71.63 -29.59 -12.12
C CYS A 36 71.28 -29.57 -10.63
N THR A 37 70.62 -28.52 -10.19
CA THR A 37 70.01 -28.39 -8.86
C THR A 37 68.49 -28.41 -8.99
N LEU A 38 67.83 -28.87 -7.94
CA LEU A 38 66.38 -28.95 -7.87
C LEU A 38 65.93 -28.07 -6.71
N PHE A 39 64.91 -27.24 -6.95
CA PHE A 39 64.27 -26.43 -5.91
C PHE A 39 62.77 -26.60 -5.95
N ASP A 40 62.14 -26.49 -4.78
CA ASP A 40 60.70 -26.54 -4.58
C ASP A 40 60.10 -25.13 -4.73
N VAL A 41 58.96 -25.03 -5.40
CA VAL A 41 58.19 -23.79 -5.55
C VAL A 41 57.02 -23.70 -4.58
N SER A 42 56.85 -24.69 -3.70
CA SER A 42 55.78 -24.71 -2.71
C SER A 42 55.87 -23.50 -1.78
N PRO A 43 54.74 -22.84 -1.49
CA PRO A 43 54.73 -21.68 -0.60
C PRO A 43 55.03 -22.11 0.84
N VAL A 44 55.83 -21.30 1.53
CA VAL A 44 56.28 -21.52 2.90
C VAL A 44 55.61 -20.53 3.83
N ASN A 45 55.28 -20.98 5.05
CA ASN A 45 54.73 -20.12 6.09
C ASN A 45 55.86 -19.51 6.94
N TYR A 46 55.89 -18.20 6.99
CA TYR A 46 56.82 -17.39 7.78
C TYR A 46 56.06 -16.82 8.97
N ASN A 47 56.43 -17.27 10.16
CA ASN A 47 55.91 -16.74 11.43
C ASN A 47 56.89 -15.69 11.92
N PHE A 48 56.40 -14.51 12.27
CA PHE A 48 57.24 -13.45 12.79
C PHE A 48 56.48 -12.66 13.85
N GLU A 49 57.23 -12.14 14.81
CA GLU A 49 56.73 -11.37 15.94
C GLU A 49 57.49 -10.05 15.95
N VAL A 50 57.00 -9.06 15.20
CA VAL A 50 57.68 -7.76 15.10
C VAL A 50 57.44 -6.99 16.39
N GLN A 51 58.53 -6.65 17.08
CA GLN A 51 58.50 -5.61 18.10
C GLN A 51 58.66 -4.25 17.40
N ALA A 52 57.65 -3.41 17.53
CA ALA A 52 57.63 -2.08 16.94
C ALA A 52 57.18 -1.03 17.96
N MET A 53 57.40 0.25 17.62
CA MET A 53 56.94 1.39 18.41
C MET A 53 55.95 2.19 17.57
N SER A 54 54.85 2.63 18.18
CA SER A 54 53.89 3.54 17.53
C SER A 54 54.46 4.96 17.43
N ALA A 55 53.77 5.85 16.72
CA ALA A 55 54.08 7.28 16.68
C ALA A 55 54.08 7.93 18.09
N GLU A 56 53.35 7.36 19.03
CA GLU A 56 53.25 7.79 20.43
C GLU A 56 54.33 7.17 21.33
N LYS A 57 55.29 6.44 20.73
CA LYS A 57 56.37 5.71 21.40
C LYS A 57 55.88 4.60 22.33
N LEU A 58 54.69 4.04 22.05
CA LEU A 58 54.20 2.87 22.77
C LEU A 58 54.74 1.61 22.07
N PRO A 59 55.44 0.72 22.80
CA PRO A 59 55.95 -0.51 22.24
C PRO A 59 54.82 -1.55 22.13
N PHE A 60 54.80 -2.29 21.04
CA PHE A 60 53.84 -3.38 20.82
C PHE A 60 54.45 -4.52 20.02
N ILE A 61 53.84 -5.69 20.15
CA ILE A 61 54.20 -6.89 19.40
C ILE A 61 53.12 -7.14 18.35
N LEU A 62 53.54 -7.23 17.09
CA LEU A 62 52.70 -7.65 15.98
C LEU A 62 53.03 -9.10 15.61
N PRO A 63 52.28 -10.09 16.14
CA PRO A 63 52.39 -11.46 15.71
C PRO A 63 51.64 -11.63 14.38
N ALA A 64 52.34 -12.09 13.35
CA ALA A 64 51.72 -12.35 12.06
C ALA A 64 52.39 -13.51 11.33
N VAL A 65 51.64 -14.07 10.38
CA VAL A 65 52.01 -15.25 9.60
C VAL A 65 51.80 -14.92 8.13
N PHE A 66 52.88 -14.92 7.34
CA PHE A 66 52.81 -14.75 5.90
C PHE A 66 53.08 -16.07 5.19
N THR A 67 52.25 -16.40 4.22
CA THR A 67 52.49 -17.53 3.30
C THR A 67 53.10 -16.97 2.03
N ILE A 68 54.38 -17.24 1.80
CA ILE A 68 55.18 -16.64 0.71
C ILE A 68 55.76 -17.75 -0.16
N GLY A 69 55.73 -17.56 -1.47
CA GLY A 69 56.34 -18.47 -2.43
C GLY A 69 56.75 -17.76 -3.72
N PRO A 70 57.50 -18.41 -4.60
CA PRO A 70 57.88 -17.85 -5.89
C PRO A 70 56.66 -17.68 -6.79
N ARG A 71 56.64 -16.59 -7.58
CA ARG A 71 55.58 -16.38 -8.58
C ARG A 71 55.77 -17.32 -9.77
N LEU A 72 54.78 -18.16 -10.04
CA LEU A 72 54.82 -19.16 -11.13
C LEU A 72 54.44 -18.60 -12.50
N ASP A 73 53.72 -17.47 -12.54
CA ASP A 73 53.19 -16.91 -13.79
C ASP A 73 54.28 -16.27 -14.67
N ASN A 74 55.37 -15.82 -14.05
CA ASN A 74 56.46 -15.12 -14.73
C ASN A 74 57.75 -15.93 -14.66
N GLU A 75 58.27 -16.34 -15.82
CA GLU A 75 59.54 -17.07 -15.90
C GLU A 75 60.72 -16.25 -15.36
N GLU A 76 60.70 -14.92 -15.51
CA GLU A 76 61.70 -14.01 -14.95
C GLU A 76 61.71 -14.01 -13.41
N SER A 77 60.55 -14.08 -12.78
CA SER A 77 60.44 -14.15 -11.31
C SER A 77 61.00 -15.45 -10.79
N LEU A 78 60.73 -16.56 -11.49
CA LEU A 78 61.26 -17.87 -11.16
C LEU A 78 62.78 -17.93 -11.34
N LEU A 79 63.32 -17.22 -12.34
CA LEU A 79 64.77 -17.10 -12.56
C LEU A 79 65.45 -16.27 -11.46
N LYS A 80 64.84 -15.18 -11.00
CA LYS A 80 65.33 -14.40 -9.84
C LYS A 80 65.36 -15.24 -8.56
N TYR A 81 64.30 -16.01 -8.33
CA TYR A 81 64.24 -16.93 -7.19
C TYR A 81 65.28 -18.06 -7.28
N ALA A 82 65.48 -18.64 -8.47
CA ALA A 82 66.50 -19.66 -8.70
C ALA A 82 67.94 -19.13 -8.48
N LYS A 83 68.19 -17.85 -8.82
CA LYS A 83 69.46 -17.17 -8.50
C LYS A 83 69.66 -16.98 -7.00
N LEU A 84 68.60 -16.64 -6.27
CA LEU A 84 68.63 -16.47 -4.81
C LEU A 84 68.97 -17.77 -4.07
N ILE A 85 68.47 -18.91 -4.57
CA ILE A 85 68.64 -20.25 -3.97
C ILE A 85 69.86 -21.01 -4.52
N SER A 86 70.53 -20.47 -5.55
CA SER A 86 71.77 -21.05 -6.07
C SER A 86 72.82 -21.16 -4.97
N PRO A 87 73.69 -22.19 -5.02
CA PRO A 87 74.19 -22.89 -3.84
C PRO A 87 75.17 -22.02 -3.04
N HIS A 88 74.61 -21.13 -2.23
CA HIS A 88 75.17 -20.81 -0.94
C HIS A 88 74.86 -21.99 -0.03
N ASP A 89 75.77 -22.23 0.92
CA ASP A 89 75.92 -23.45 1.68
C ASP A 89 74.60 -24.13 2.11
N LYS A 90 74.57 -25.46 2.12
CA LYS A 90 73.37 -26.32 2.32
C LYS A 90 72.69 -26.16 3.70
N LEU A 91 73.17 -25.22 4.51
CA LEU A 91 72.68 -24.82 5.83
C LEU A 91 71.90 -23.49 5.82
N SER A 92 71.81 -22.82 4.68
CA SER A 92 71.45 -21.41 4.65
C SER A 92 69.94 -21.17 4.79
N ASN A 93 69.53 -20.74 5.98
CA ASN A 93 68.29 -20.01 6.22
C ASN A 93 68.27 -18.62 5.55
N HIS A 94 69.14 -18.36 4.57
CA HIS A 94 69.37 -17.04 4.01
C HIS A 94 68.11 -16.44 3.37
N VAL A 95 67.33 -17.25 2.65
CA VAL A 95 66.03 -16.82 2.10
C VAL A 95 65.05 -16.48 3.22
N HIS A 96 65.07 -17.25 4.31
CA HIS A 96 64.22 -17.01 5.46
C HIS A 96 64.60 -15.72 6.19
N GLU A 97 65.88 -15.52 6.47
CA GLU A 97 66.42 -14.30 7.09
C GLU A 97 66.19 -13.06 6.23
N LEU A 98 66.35 -13.16 4.91
CA LEU A 98 66.09 -12.06 3.99
C LEU A 98 64.61 -11.66 4.00
N VAL A 99 63.71 -12.64 3.83
CA VAL A 99 62.25 -12.41 3.84
C VAL A 99 61.82 -11.86 5.20
N GLN A 100 62.32 -12.42 6.30
CA GLN A 100 62.05 -11.94 7.64
C GLN A 100 62.55 -10.51 7.85
N GLY A 101 63.77 -10.19 7.42
CA GLY A 101 64.37 -8.85 7.55
C GLY A 101 63.60 -7.78 6.77
N ILE A 102 63.14 -8.09 5.55
CA ILE A 102 62.30 -7.18 4.76
C ILE A 102 60.97 -6.92 5.46
N ILE A 103 60.30 -7.98 5.90
CA ILE A 103 59.00 -7.88 6.57
C ILE A 103 59.10 -7.09 7.87
N GLU A 104 60.08 -7.41 8.71
CA GLU A 104 60.31 -6.73 9.98
C GLU A 104 60.67 -5.26 9.77
N GLY A 105 61.57 -4.96 8.83
CA GLY A 105 61.99 -3.60 8.51
C GLY A 105 60.82 -2.73 8.06
N GLU A 106 60.07 -3.19 7.06
CA GLU A 106 58.99 -2.42 6.46
C GLU A 106 57.79 -2.25 7.41
N THR A 107 57.45 -3.32 8.14
CA THR A 107 56.40 -3.26 9.17
C THR A 107 56.76 -2.30 10.30
N ARG A 108 58.04 -2.25 10.71
CA ARG A 108 58.50 -1.33 11.76
C ARG A 108 58.38 0.13 11.34
N VAL A 109 58.70 0.45 10.08
CA VAL A 109 58.57 1.82 9.55
C VAL A 109 57.10 2.25 9.53
N LEU A 110 56.18 1.36 9.10
CA LEU A 110 54.75 1.64 9.10
C LEU A 110 54.15 1.75 10.51
N ALA A 111 54.61 0.92 11.44
CA ALA A 111 54.22 1.02 12.84
C ALA A 111 54.60 2.37 13.45
N ALA A 112 55.80 2.87 13.13
CA ALA A 112 56.30 4.14 13.66
C ALA A 112 55.55 5.38 13.14
N SER A 113 54.91 5.29 11.97
CA SER A 113 54.17 6.40 11.37
C SER A 113 52.71 6.50 11.86
N MET A 114 52.18 5.45 12.48
CA MET A 114 50.77 5.36 12.88
C MET A 114 50.57 5.50 14.39
N THR A 115 49.41 6.04 14.80
CA THR A 115 49.00 6.03 16.22
C THR A 115 48.52 4.65 16.62
N MET A 116 48.59 4.37 17.92
CA MET A 116 48.22 3.06 18.46
C MET A 116 46.75 2.73 18.18
N GLU A 117 45.84 3.70 18.28
CA GLU A 117 44.43 3.47 18.01
C GLU A 117 44.17 3.19 16.53
N LYS A 118 44.94 3.79 15.62
CA LYS A 118 44.82 3.52 14.17
C LYS A 118 45.28 2.11 13.84
N VAL A 119 46.38 1.64 14.43
CA VAL A 119 46.85 0.25 14.25
C VAL A 119 45.81 -0.74 14.81
N PHE A 120 45.20 -0.44 15.96
CA PHE A 120 44.18 -1.30 16.59
C PHE A 120 42.83 -1.28 15.87
N ARG A 121 42.35 -0.11 15.44
CA ARG A 121 41.02 0.07 14.80
C ARG A 121 41.08 -0.23 13.30
N GLY A 122 42.17 0.14 12.66
CA GLY A 122 42.42 0.04 11.22
C GLY A 122 43.15 -1.24 10.82
N THR A 123 42.94 -2.36 11.51
CA THR A 123 43.60 -3.65 11.21
C THR A 123 43.49 -4.08 9.75
N LYS A 124 42.46 -3.62 9.02
CA LYS A 124 42.33 -3.84 7.57
C LYS A 124 43.21 -2.91 6.73
N GLU A 125 43.22 -1.61 7.04
CA GLU A 125 44.00 -0.60 6.31
C GLU A 125 45.49 -0.83 6.54
N PHE A 126 45.90 -1.03 7.80
CA PHE A 126 47.26 -1.38 8.17
C PHE A 126 47.73 -2.66 7.45
N LYS A 127 46.89 -3.70 7.41
CA LYS A 127 47.22 -4.94 6.68
C LYS A 127 47.46 -4.69 5.20
N LEU A 128 46.62 -3.89 4.54
CA LEU A 128 46.75 -3.59 3.11
C LEU A 128 48.01 -2.78 2.82
N GLU A 129 48.34 -1.82 3.68
CA GLU A 129 49.52 -0.98 3.52
C GLU A 129 50.81 -1.78 3.73
N VAL A 130 50.90 -2.57 4.82
CA VAL A 130 52.02 -3.50 5.05
C VAL A 130 52.15 -4.48 3.89
N PHE A 131 51.03 -5.08 3.44
CA PHE A 131 51.04 -6.02 2.33
C PHE A 131 51.58 -5.38 1.05
N THR A 132 51.13 -4.18 0.72
CA THR A 132 51.55 -3.48 -0.51
C THR A 132 53.03 -3.17 -0.48
N LYS A 133 53.53 -2.64 0.65
CA LYS A 133 54.94 -2.27 0.81
C LYS A 133 55.85 -3.50 0.80
N VAL A 134 55.53 -4.53 1.58
CA VAL A 134 56.31 -5.78 1.61
C VAL A 134 56.29 -6.47 0.23
N GLN A 135 55.15 -6.48 -0.46
CA GLN A 135 55.06 -7.09 -1.79
C GLN A 135 55.95 -6.38 -2.83
N LEU A 136 56.12 -5.07 -2.75
CA LEU A 136 57.01 -4.31 -3.64
C LEU A 136 58.48 -4.73 -3.47
N GLU A 137 58.93 -4.92 -2.23
CA GLU A 137 60.29 -5.40 -1.95
C GLU A 137 60.47 -6.87 -2.36
N LEU A 138 59.50 -7.74 -2.05
CA LEU A 138 59.55 -9.16 -2.41
C LEU A 138 59.53 -9.40 -3.93
N ASN A 139 58.91 -8.52 -4.72
CA ASN A 139 58.92 -8.61 -6.18
C ASN A 139 60.33 -8.57 -6.78
N GLN A 140 61.28 -7.88 -6.12
CA GLN A 140 62.67 -7.80 -6.57
C GLN A 140 63.36 -9.18 -6.54
N PHE A 141 62.93 -10.05 -5.62
CA PHE A 141 63.42 -11.41 -5.44
C PHE A 141 62.56 -12.48 -6.14
N GLY A 142 61.50 -12.06 -6.85
CA GLY A 142 60.58 -12.98 -7.52
C GLY A 142 59.58 -13.69 -6.58
N LEU A 143 59.41 -13.17 -5.36
CA LEU A 143 58.53 -13.73 -4.34
C LEU A 143 57.16 -13.05 -4.34
N LEU A 144 56.13 -13.82 -4.00
CA LEU A 144 54.74 -13.40 -3.90
C LEU A 144 54.16 -13.85 -2.55
N ILE A 145 53.44 -12.94 -1.90
CA ILE A 145 52.64 -13.25 -0.72
C ILE A 145 51.31 -13.85 -1.20
N TYR A 146 51.08 -15.12 -0.90
CA TYR A 146 49.80 -15.80 -1.16
C TYR A 146 48.75 -15.46 -0.11
N ASN A 147 49.18 -15.38 1.15
CA ASN A 147 48.31 -15.08 2.27
C ASN A 147 49.05 -14.34 3.38
N ALA A 148 48.31 -13.52 4.11
CA ALA A 148 48.78 -12.78 5.27
C ALA A 148 47.74 -12.91 6.38
N ASN A 149 48.13 -13.51 7.51
CA ASN A 149 47.31 -13.58 8.70
C ASN A 149 47.95 -12.79 9.83
N VAL A 150 47.30 -11.69 10.21
CA VAL A 150 47.75 -10.86 11.33
C VAL A 150 46.95 -11.28 12.56
N LYS A 151 47.64 -11.73 13.60
CA LYS A 151 47.00 -12.07 14.88
C LYS A 151 46.73 -10.80 15.68
N GLN A 152 46.00 -10.93 16.78
CA GLN A 152 45.74 -9.81 17.68
C GLN A 152 47.06 -9.26 18.23
N LEU A 153 47.17 -7.93 18.26
CA LEU A 153 48.30 -7.20 18.83
C LEU A 153 48.45 -7.56 20.31
N VAL A 154 49.69 -7.73 20.76
CA VAL A 154 50.01 -8.05 22.15
C VAL A 154 50.88 -6.93 22.72
N ASP A 155 50.61 -6.52 23.96
CA ASP A 155 51.45 -5.56 24.66
C ASP A 155 52.82 -6.19 24.96
N VAL A 156 53.87 -5.39 24.95
CA VAL A 156 55.16 -5.81 25.50
C VAL A 156 55.04 -5.92 27.03
N LEU A 157 55.76 -6.87 27.64
CA LEU A 157 55.80 -7.05 29.09
C LEU A 157 56.01 -5.72 29.83
N GLY A 158 55.09 -5.35 30.72
CA GLY A 158 55.13 -4.12 31.49
C GLY A 158 54.16 -3.02 31.05
N HIS A 159 53.47 -3.20 29.91
CA HIS A 159 52.40 -2.31 29.45
C HIS A 159 51.07 -3.08 29.36
N GLU A 160 49.96 -2.48 29.82
CA GLU A 160 48.62 -3.08 29.80
C GLU A 160 47.64 -2.30 28.91
N TYR A 161 48.16 -1.57 27.93
CA TYR A 161 47.36 -0.65 27.12
C TYR A 161 46.28 -1.38 26.31
N PHE A 162 46.60 -2.52 25.66
CA PHE A 162 45.61 -3.29 24.90
C PHE A 162 44.59 -3.98 25.79
N SER A 163 44.99 -4.45 26.97
CA SER A 163 44.06 -5.03 27.95
C SER A 163 43.02 -3.99 28.40
N TYR A 164 43.48 -2.78 28.76
CA TYR A 164 42.60 -1.68 29.12
C TYR A 164 41.73 -1.21 27.95
N LEU A 165 42.31 -1.04 26.75
CA LEU A 165 41.57 -0.60 25.57
C LEU A 165 40.51 -1.61 25.15
N GLY A 166 40.83 -2.90 25.23
CA GLY A 166 39.89 -4.00 25.01
C GLY A 166 38.73 -3.95 26.00
N GLN A 167 39.02 -3.79 27.29
CA GLN A 167 38.01 -3.66 28.34
C GLN A 167 37.13 -2.41 28.15
N LYS A 168 37.73 -1.26 27.82
CA LYS A 168 37.02 0.00 27.56
C LYS A 168 36.08 -0.13 26.36
N THR A 169 36.54 -0.76 25.27
CA THR A 169 35.73 -0.97 24.06
C THR A 169 34.56 -1.91 24.33
N GLN A 170 34.77 -2.98 25.11
CA GLN A 170 33.69 -3.88 25.54
C GLN A 170 32.68 -3.15 26.44
N MET A 171 33.15 -2.31 27.36
CA MET A 171 32.30 -1.51 28.23
C MET A 171 31.50 -0.46 27.45
N GLU A 172 32.11 0.21 26.48
CA GLU A 172 31.42 1.13 25.57
C GLU A 172 30.35 0.41 24.74
N ALA A 173 30.67 -0.74 24.16
CA ALA A 173 29.71 -1.56 23.42
C ALA A 173 28.56 -2.05 24.33
N ALA A 174 28.87 -2.47 25.56
CA ALA A 174 27.87 -2.86 26.54
C ALA A 174 26.98 -1.68 26.96
N ASN A 175 27.54 -0.50 27.15
CA ASN A 175 26.79 0.72 27.49
C ASN A 175 25.91 1.17 26.32
N GLN A 176 26.40 1.11 25.09
CA GLN A 176 25.60 1.37 23.89
C GLN A 176 24.47 0.35 23.73
N ALA A 177 24.74 -0.94 23.98
CA ALA A 177 23.72 -1.98 23.95
C ALA A 177 22.66 -1.76 25.04
N LYS A 178 23.06 -1.38 26.25
CA LYS A 178 22.14 -0.99 27.34
C LYS A 178 21.31 0.23 26.95
N GLY A 179 21.94 1.28 26.39
CA GLY A 179 21.25 2.47 25.92
C GLY A 179 20.21 2.18 24.84
N LYS A 180 20.58 1.38 23.83
CA LYS A 180 19.64 0.92 22.79
C LYS A 180 18.51 0.06 23.35
N LYS A 181 18.80 -0.84 24.30
CA LYS A 181 17.78 -1.67 24.96
C LYS A 181 16.78 -0.80 25.71
N GLU A 182 17.25 0.23 26.40
CA GLU A 182 16.42 1.18 27.12
C GLU A 182 15.57 2.02 26.15
N GLU A 183 16.16 2.52 25.06
CA GLU A 183 15.44 3.26 24.02
C GLU A 183 14.35 2.40 23.35
N ILE A 184 14.64 1.13 23.08
CA ILE A 184 13.67 0.16 22.57
C ILE A 184 12.56 -0.06 23.60
N ARG A 185 12.89 -0.18 24.89
CA ARG A 185 11.88 -0.36 25.95
C ARG A 185 10.93 0.84 26.02
N VAL A 186 11.47 2.06 26.07
CA VAL A 186 10.65 3.29 26.08
C VAL A 186 9.78 3.39 24.83
N LYS A 187 10.34 3.15 23.63
CA LYS A 187 9.54 3.15 22.38
C LYS A 187 8.45 2.09 22.40
N THR A 188 8.71 0.93 22.99
CA THR A 188 7.74 -0.16 23.10
C THR A 188 6.62 0.23 24.07
N GLU A 189 6.96 0.78 25.24
CA GLU A 189 5.98 1.27 26.22
C GLU A 189 5.10 2.39 25.65
N VAL A 190 5.68 3.35 24.94
CA VAL A 190 4.94 4.42 24.25
C VAL A 190 3.96 3.83 23.23
N LYS A 191 4.40 2.89 22.38
CA LYS A 191 3.52 2.22 21.42
C LYS A 191 2.39 1.44 22.09
N VAL A 192 2.67 0.74 23.19
CA VAL A 192 1.64 0.02 23.96
C VAL A 192 0.62 1.00 24.54
N PHE A 193 1.06 2.15 25.03
CA PHE A 193 0.18 3.19 25.54
C PHE A 193 -0.68 3.84 24.43
N GLU A 194 -0.08 4.14 23.28
CA GLU A 194 -0.80 4.64 22.10
C GLU A 194 -1.87 3.65 21.64
N ASN A 195 -1.51 2.37 21.49
CA ASN A 195 -2.45 1.30 21.16
C ASN A 195 -3.58 1.19 22.19
N HIS A 196 -3.28 1.27 23.48
CA HIS A 196 -4.32 1.25 24.52
C HIS A 196 -5.24 2.47 24.46
N ARG A 197 -4.70 3.65 24.17
CA ARG A 197 -5.49 4.88 24.03
C ARG A 197 -6.38 4.80 22.79
N GLU A 198 -5.86 4.32 21.66
CA GLU A 198 -6.63 4.09 20.45
C GLU A 198 -7.74 3.06 20.67
N ALA A 199 -7.45 1.96 21.37
CA ALA A 199 -8.47 0.96 21.72
C ALA A 199 -9.59 1.57 22.58
N LYS A 200 -9.27 2.38 23.59
CA LYS A 200 -10.28 3.08 24.41
C LYS A 200 -11.12 4.07 23.60
N VAL A 201 -10.49 4.80 22.68
CA VAL A 201 -11.19 5.72 21.78
C VAL A 201 -12.10 4.96 20.82
N ALA A 202 -11.63 3.82 20.28
CA ALA A 202 -12.44 2.95 19.45
C ALA A 202 -13.63 2.35 20.20
N GLU A 203 -13.45 1.93 21.45
CA GLU A 203 -14.54 1.46 22.32
C GLU A 203 -15.56 2.57 22.59
N ALA A 204 -15.11 3.77 22.98
CA ALA A 204 -16.00 4.91 23.21
C ALA A 204 -16.77 5.30 21.94
N ASN A 205 -16.10 5.29 20.78
CA ASN A 205 -16.74 5.55 19.48
C ASN A 205 -17.75 4.45 19.12
N ALA A 206 -17.44 3.19 19.39
CA ALA A 206 -18.36 2.07 19.17
C ALA A 206 -19.59 2.18 20.08
N GLU A 207 -19.42 2.59 21.34
CA GLU A 207 -20.53 2.82 22.26
C GLU A 207 -21.40 4.01 21.82
N LEU A 208 -20.77 5.12 21.41
CA LEU A 208 -21.47 6.27 20.84
C LEU A 208 -22.24 5.89 19.57
N ALA A 209 -21.66 5.07 18.71
CA ALA A 209 -22.32 4.56 17.52
C ALA A 209 -23.53 3.68 17.87
N LYS A 210 -23.43 2.81 18.88
CA LYS A 210 -24.56 2.02 19.38
C LYS A 210 -25.68 2.90 19.93
N LYS A 211 -25.36 3.91 20.73
CA LYS A 211 -26.35 4.86 21.27
C LYS A 211 -27.03 5.67 20.16
N LYS A 212 -26.25 6.19 19.20
CA LYS A 212 -26.78 6.87 18.01
C LYS A 212 -27.68 5.95 17.18
N ALA A 213 -27.29 4.70 16.95
CA ALA A 213 -28.10 3.73 16.24
C ALA A 213 -29.42 3.44 16.99
N GLY A 214 -29.37 3.34 18.34
CA GLY A 214 -30.54 3.22 19.20
C GLY A 214 -31.51 4.39 19.02
N TRP A 215 -31.04 5.63 19.16
CA TRP A 215 -31.86 6.83 18.95
C TRP A 215 -32.39 6.95 17.53
N THR A 216 -31.60 6.56 16.52
CA THR A 216 -32.03 6.60 15.12
C THR A 216 -33.15 5.59 14.88
N LYS A 217 -33.02 4.38 15.44
CA LYS A 217 -34.07 3.36 15.38
C LYS A 217 -35.34 3.83 16.08
N GLU A 218 -35.21 4.42 17.26
CA GLU A 218 -36.34 4.95 18.04
C GLU A 218 -37.05 6.10 17.30
N ALA A 219 -36.29 7.04 16.72
CA ALA A 219 -36.82 8.10 15.88
C ALA A 219 -37.52 7.57 14.63
N GLN A 220 -36.98 6.53 13.99
CA GLN A 220 -37.63 5.87 12.85
C GLN A 220 -38.91 5.16 13.25
N VAL A 221 -38.93 4.46 14.39
CA VAL A 221 -40.13 3.82 14.93
C VAL A 221 -41.21 4.87 15.21
N ALA A 222 -40.86 5.96 15.91
CA ALA A 222 -41.77 7.07 16.17
C ALA A 222 -42.33 7.69 14.86
N LYS A 223 -41.50 7.85 13.83
CA LYS A 223 -41.94 8.35 12.51
C LYS A 223 -42.90 7.38 11.82
N VAL A 224 -42.64 6.08 11.88
CA VAL A 224 -43.52 5.05 11.31
C VAL A 224 -44.84 4.98 12.08
N GLU A 225 -44.82 5.08 13.41
CA GLU A 225 -46.02 5.11 14.25
C GLU A 225 -46.87 6.35 13.98
N ALA A 226 -46.24 7.53 13.88
CA ALA A 226 -46.94 8.76 13.50
C ALA A 226 -47.60 8.64 12.12
N ASN A 227 -46.89 8.09 11.13
CA ASN A 227 -47.45 7.86 9.80
C ASN A 227 -48.62 6.85 9.84
N LYS A 228 -48.50 5.76 10.62
CA LYS A 228 -49.58 4.79 10.81
C LYS A 228 -50.79 5.43 11.50
N ALA A 229 -50.58 6.27 12.51
CA ALA A 229 -51.65 6.98 13.21
C ALA A 229 -52.39 7.94 12.27
N VAL A 230 -51.66 8.70 11.45
CA VAL A 230 -52.26 9.58 10.42
C VAL A 230 -53.05 8.75 9.40
N ALA A 231 -52.51 7.61 8.95
CA ALA A 231 -53.21 6.73 8.01
C ALA A 231 -54.51 6.16 8.59
N LEU A 232 -54.50 5.72 9.85
CA LEU A 232 -55.69 5.26 10.57
C LEU A 232 -56.72 6.38 10.72
N ARG A 233 -56.27 7.58 11.12
CA ARG A 233 -57.14 8.75 11.27
C ARG A 233 -57.80 9.14 9.95
N ASN A 234 -57.04 9.13 8.86
CA ASN A 234 -57.56 9.39 7.52
C ASN A 234 -58.56 8.31 7.10
N ALA A 235 -58.29 7.03 7.38
CA ALA A 235 -59.21 5.93 7.09
C ALA A 235 -60.52 6.02 7.90
N GLU A 236 -60.47 6.44 9.16
CA GLU A 236 -61.65 6.72 9.98
C GLU A 236 -62.46 7.87 9.41
N LEU A 237 -61.81 8.99 9.09
CA LEU A 237 -62.44 10.16 8.46
C LEU A 237 -63.12 9.79 7.15
N GLN A 238 -62.50 8.95 6.33
CA GLN A 238 -63.06 8.49 5.07
C GLN A 238 -64.33 7.66 5.29
N ARG A 239 -64.33 6.75 6.26
CA ARG A 239 -65.54 6.00 6.66
C ARG A 239 -66.65 6.90 7.19
N GLU A 240 -66.31 7.95 7.93
CA GLU A 240 -67.28 8.92 8.45
C GLU A 240 -67.91 9.71 7.30
N VAL A 241 -67.10 10.18 6.35
CA VAL A 241 -67.57 10.87 5.14
C VAL A 241 -68.47 9.95 4.30
N GLU A 242 -68.11 8.67 4.14
CA GLU A 242 -68.94 7.68 3.47
C GLU A 242 -70.29 7.47 4.19
N ARG A 243 -70.29 7.37 5.53
CA ARG A 243 -71.53 7.29 6.34
C ARG A 243 -72.39 8.55 6.17
N MET A 244 -71.79 9.73 6.24
CA MET A 244 -72.50 10.99 6.06
C MET A 244 -73.08 11.10 4.65
N ASN A 245 -72.31 10.77 3.62
CA ASN A 245 -72.78 10.75 2.24
C ASN A 245 -73.94 9.75 2.04
N ALA A 246 -73.88 8.58 2.68
CA ALA A 246 -74.96 7.61 2.66
C ALA A 246 -76.23 8.16 3.34
N LEU A 247 -76.10 8.80 4.51
CA LEU A 247 -77.22 9.44 5.21
C LEU A 247 -77.85 10.54 4.36
N THR A 248 -77.05 11.46 3.82
CA THR A 248 -77.53 12.52 2.93
C THR A 248 -78.25 11.95 1.70
N ARG A 249 -77.76 10.84 1.13
CA ARG A 249 -78.46 10.14 0.04
C ARG A 249 -79.81 9.59 0.50
N THR A 250 -79.89 8.98 1.69
CA THR A 250 -81.17 8.48 2.21
C THR A 250 -82.15 9.60 2.53
N GLU A 251 -81.69 10.73 3.05
CA GLU A 251 -82.51 11.92 3.29
C GLU A 251 -83.02 12.52 1.99
N LYS A 252 -82.16 12.63 0.98
CA LYS A 252 -82.54 13.08 -0.37
C LYS A 252 -83.59 12.16 -0.97
N LEU A 253 -83.39 10.84 -0.92
CA LEU A 253 -84.37 9.85 -1.39
C LEU A 253 -85.69 9.91 -0.60
N LYS A 254 -85.64 10.10 0.73
CA LYS A 254 -86.85 10.30 1.55
C LYS A 254 -87.58 11.59 1.16
N ALA A 255 -86.87 12.69 0.93
CA ALA A 255 -87.45 13.95 0.49
C ALA A 255 -88.09 13.82 -0.90
N GLU A 256 -87.43 13.14 -1.84
CA GLU A 256 -87.99 12.82 -3.16
C GLU A 256 -89.24 11.94 -3.05
N PHE A 257 -89.25 10.91 -2.19
CA PHE A 257 -90.43 10.07 -1.95
C PHE A 257 -91.58 10.83 -1.29
N LEU A 258 -91.32 11.65 -0.27
CA LEU A 258 -92.34 12.47 0.40
C LEU A 258 -92.90 13.55 -0.54
N SER A 259 -92.04 14.18 -1.34
CA SER A 259 -92.44 15.13 -2.38
C SER A 259 -93.34 14.45 -3.40
N LYS A 260 -92.94 13.27 -3.90
CA LYS A 260 -93.76 12.47 -4.82
C LYS A 260 -95.10 12.06 -4.21
N ALA A 261 -95.10 11.58 -2.96
CA ALA A 261 -96.33 11.20 -2.25
C ALA A 261 -97.26 12.39 -1.98
N SER A 262 -96.70 13.57 -1.64
CA SER A 262 -97.47 14.81 -1.47
C SER A 262 -98.06 15.29 -2.78
N ALA A 263 -97.28 15.23 -3.88
CA ALA A 263 -97.78 15.56 -5.22
C ALA A 263 -98.88 14.58 -5.68
N GLU A 264 -98.75 13.28 -5.39
CA GLU A 264 -99.82 12.29 -5.65
C GLU A 264 -101.08 12.54 -4.80
N TYR A 265 -100.92 13.00 -3.55
CA TYR A 265 -102.04 13.37 -2.70
C TYR A 265 -102.74 14.65 -3.20
N GLU A 266 -101.98 15.67 -3.56
CA GLU A 266 -102.52 16.93 -4.11
C GLU A 266 -103.18 16.73 -5.48
N THR A 267 -102.62 15.89 -6.35
CA THR A 267 -103.24 15.54 -7.63
C THR A 267 -104.54 14.75 -7.44
N LYS A 268 -104.60 13.78 -6.51
CA LYS A 268 -105.88 13.11 -6.15
C LYS A 268 -106.91 14.08 -5.56
N ARG A 269 -106.47 15.07 -4.78
CA ARG A 269 -107.35 16.11 -4.21
C ARG A 269 -107.87 17.05 -5.30
N LEU A 270 -107.01 17.51 -6.20
CA LEU A 270 -107.40 18.32 -7.36
C LEU A 270 -108.29 17.54 -8.33
N GLN A 271 -108.06 16.23 -8.53
CA GLN A 271 -108.95 15.37 -9.30
C GLN A 271 -110.33 15.26 -8.65
N LYS A 272 -110.42 15.11 -7.33
CA LYS A 272 -111.71 15.15 -6.62
C LYS A 272 -112.41 16.50 -6.77
N ILE A 273 -111.70 17.60 -6.55
CA ILE A 273 -112.26 18.96 -6.66
C ILE A 273 -112.71 19.26 -8.09
N ASN A 274 -111.91 18.90 -9.11
CA ASN A 274 -112.30 19.03 -10.51
C ASN A 274 -113.45 18.09 -10.89
N ALA A 275 -113.49 16.86 -10.37
CA ALA A 275 -114.61 15.95 -10.59
C ALA A 275 -115.91 16.45 -9.93
N GLU A 276 -115.81 17.14 -8.79
CA GLU A 276 -116.93 17.81 -8.13
C GLU A 276 -117.38 19.08 -8.88
N ALA A 277 -116.45 19.82 -9.48
CA ALA A 277 -116.74 21.00 -10.32
C ALA A 277 -117.36 20.66 -11.69
N VAL A 278 -117.10 19.47 -12.24
CA VAL A 278 -117.67 19.02 -13.53
C VAL A 278 -119.08 18.44 -13.40
N ARG A 279 -119.52 18.05 -12.19
CA ARG A 279 -120.86 17.45 -11.97
C ARG A 279 -122.02 18.46 -11.98
N GLY A 280 -121.74 19.77 -11.96
CA GLY A 280 -122.75 20.84 -11.94
C GLY A 280 -122.97 21.57 -13.28
N LEU A 281 -122.18 21.28 -14.31
CA LEU A 281 -122.28 21.94 -15.61
C LEU A 281 -123.08 21.07 -16.58
N GLN A 282 -124.31 21.49 -16.90
CA GLN A 282 -125.05 21.01 -18.06
C GLN A 282 -124.58 21.79 -19.29
N PRO A 283 -123.86 21.19 -20.25
CA PRO A 283 -123.49 21.88 -21.47
C PRO A 283 -124.62 21.79 -22.51
N LYS A 284 -124.98 22.93 -23.11
CA LYS A 284 -125.61 22.98 -24.44
C LYS A 284 -124.61 23.57 -25.43
N MET A 285 -124.28 22.74 -26.40
CA MET A 285 -123.26 22.80 -27.46
C MET A 285 -123.12 24.14 -28.20
N SER A 286 -121.90 24.45 -28.63
CA SER A 286 -121.64 25.06 -29.93
C SER A 286 -120.50 24.33 -30.66
N VAL A 287 -120.85 23.80 -31.83
CA VAL A 287 -119.91 23.35 -32.86
C VAL A 287 -119.48 24.60 -33.61
N TRP A 288 -118.18 24.86 -33.68
CA TRP A 288 -117.60 25.64 -34.77
C TRP A 288 -116.40 24.88 -35.32
N THR A 289 -116.49 24.54 -36.60
CA THR A 289 -115.51 23.79 -37.38
C THR A 289 -115.09 24.66 -38.55
N ASN A 290 -113.81 25.03 -38.58
CA ASN A 290 -112.99 25.42 -39.74
C ASN A 290 -111.54 25.37 -39.19
N GLY A 291 -110.62 24.46 -39.55
CA GLY A 291 -110.30 23.88 -40.87
C GLY A 291 -109.64 24.97 -41.72
N SER A 292 -108.38 24.94 -42.16
CA SER A 292 -107.33 23.93 -42.42
C SER A 292 -106.05 24.72 -42.77
N GLY A 293 -104.80 24.26 -42.77
CA GLY A 293 -104.11 22.96 -42.73
C GLY A 293 -102.60 23.28 -42.90
N GLY A 294 -101.62 22.40 -42.78
CA GLY A 294 -101.53 20.96 -42.60
C GLY A 294 -100.08 20.53 -42.92
N GLY A 295 -99.59 19.48 -42.24
CA GLY A 295 -98.36 18.72 -42.54
C GLY A 295 -97.07 19.36 -42.00
N ASP A 296 -96.08 18.62 -41.51
CA ASP A 296 -95.90 17.19 -41.26
C ASP A 296 -94.62 17.03 -40.41
N ALA A 297 -94.51 15.90 -39.70
CA ALA A 297 -93.28 15.28 -39.22
C ALA A 297 -92.32 16.01 -38.22
N ALA A 298 -92.17 15.34 -37.07
CA ALA A 298 -90.91 14.91 -36.45
C ALA A 298 -89.86 15.93 -35.96
N ASP A 299 -89.40 15.62 -34.75
CA ASP A 299 -88.02 15.77 -34.26
C ASP A 299 -87.64 17.03 -33.45
N GLY A 300 -86.96 16.74 -32.33
CA GLY A 300 -85.85 17.53 -31.82
C GLY A 300 -86.12 18.80 -31.01
N GLY A 301 -85.71 18.77 -29.74
CA GLY A 301 -84.88 19.88 -29.25
C GLY A 301 -85.34 20.71 -28.06
N ALA A 302 -85.98 20.11 -27.04
CA ALA A 302 -86.08 20.73 -25.71
C ALA A 302 -84.75 20.58 -24.93
N MET A 303 -83.69 21.20 -25.45
CA MET A 303 -82.36 21.34 -24.83
C MET A 303 -81.84 22.78 -25.00
N ASN A 304 -82.75 23.77 -24.95
CA ASN A 304 -82.39 25.19 -25.03
C ASN A 304 -82.69 26.00 -23.76
N GLU A 305 -83.12 25.34 -22.67
CA GLU A 305 -83.27 26.00 -21.35
C GLU A 305 -82.04 25.83 -20.44
N VAL A 306 -81.04 25.02 -20.83
CA VAL A 306 -79.81 24.78 -20.02
C VAL A 306 -78.61 25.65 -20.46
N VAL A 307 -78.74 26.43 -21.54
CA VAL A 307 -77.66 27.30 -22.06
C VAL A 307 -77.64 28.69 -21.40
N GLY A 308 -78.71 29.09 -20.70
CA GLY A 308 -78.79 30.39 -20.01
C GLY A 308 -78.02 30.46 -18.69
N VAL A 309 -77.84 29.34 -17.99
CA VAL A 309 -77.18 29.28 -16.67
C VAL A 309 -75.67 29.15 -16.78
N TYR A 310 -75.16 28.60 -17.88
CA TYR A 310 -73.71 28.42 -18.12
C TYR A 310 -72.97 29.69 -18.57
N LYS A 311 -73.69 30.80 -18.82
CA LYS A 311 -73.12 32.13 -19.15
C LYS A 311 -72.82 33.02 -17.93
N MET A 312 -72.98 32.51 -16.70
CA MET A 312 -72.72 33.26 -15.46
C MET A 312 -71.43 32.87 -14.71
N PHE A 313 -70.59 31.99 -15.27
CA PHE A 313 -69.27 31.70 -14.68
C PHE A 313 -68.15 32.53 -15.33
N PRO A 314 -67.30 33.22 -14.55
CA PRO A 314 -66.09 33.92 -15.03
C PRO A 314 -65.02 32.94 -15.54
N PRO A 315 -64.04 33.38 -16.36
CA PRO A 315 -63.15 32.52 -17.13
C PRO A 315 -62.04 31.93 -16.25
N LEU A 316 -62.36 30.87 -15.50
CA LEU A 316 -61.37 30.07 -14.75
C LEU A 316 -61.00 28.75 -15.44
N PHE A 317 -61.65 28.43 -16.57
CA PHE A 317 -61.44 27.16 -17.29
C PHE A 317 -60.56 27.28 -18.55
N THR A 318 -60.34 28.50 -19.06
CA THR A 318 -59.33 28.74 -20.11
C THR A 318 -57.91 28.83 -19.53
N THR A 319 -57.78 29.30 -18.30
CA THR A 319 -56.51 29.42 -17.56
C THR A 319 -55.90 28.06 -17.22
N ILE A 320 -56.71 27.01 -17.07
CA ILE A 320 -56.23 25.63 -16.82
C ILE A 320 -55.71 24.99 -18.13
N GLN A 321 -56.28 25.36 -19.28
CA GLN A 321 -55.84 24.88 -20.59
C GLN A 321 -54.53 25.54 -21.05
N GLU A 322 -54.28 26.81 -20.69
CA GLU A 322 -53.02 27.51 -20.97
C GLU A 322 -51.85 27.09 -20.05
N GLN A 323 -52.12 26.61 -18.82
CA GLN A 323 -51.06 26.29 -17.84
C GLN A 323 -50.65 24.82 -17.76
N THR A 324 -51.44 23.88 -18.29
CA THR A 324 -51.16 22.43 -18.08
C THR A 324 -51.09 21.59 -19.34
N GLY A 325 -51.40 22.13 -20.52
CA GLY A 325 -51.22 21.44 -21.81
C GLY A 325 -51.98 20.10 -21.94
N MET A 326 -52.92 19.81 -21.04
CA MET A 326 -53.68 18.57 -21.03
C MET A 326 -55.04 18.77 -21.72
N LEU A 327 -55.32 17.94 -22.72
CA LEU A 327 -56.55 17.99 -23.52
C LEU A 327 -57.74 17.36 -22.76
N PRO A 328 -58.92 18.01 -22.76
CA PRO A 328 -60.14 17.42 -22.20
C PRO A 328 -60.70 16.28 -23.06
N SER A 329 -61.41 15.35 -22.41
CA SER A 329 -61.91 14.10 -22.97
C SER A 329 -62.80 14.25 -24.22
N PRO A 330 -62.83 13.28 -25.16
CA PRO A 330 -63.45 13.39 -26.51
C PRO A 330 -64.95 13.70 -26.60
N TRP A 331 -65.72 13.67 -25.51
CA TRP A 331 -67.12 14.12 -25.49
C TRP A 331 -67.25 15.65 -25.42
N MET A 332 -66.25 16.38 -24.89
CA MET A 332 -66.26 17.86 -24.87
C MET A 332 -65.76 18.51 -26.18
N GLY A 333 -65.77 17.79 -27.29
CA GLY A 333 -65.11 18.15 -28.55
C GLY A 333 -66.01 18.64 -29.69
N SER A 334 -67.15 19.28 -29.41
CA SER A 334 -67.94 19.95 -30.44
C SER A 334 -68.40 21.32 -29.94
N LEU A 335 -67.59 22.33 -30.16
CA LEU A 335 -67.99 23.74 -30.33
C LEU A 335 -66.70 24.54 -30.62
N THR A 336 -66.36 24.62 -31.90
CA THR A 336 -65.46 25.65 -32.43
C THR A 336 -66.21 26.99 -32.42
N TYR A 337 -65.59 28.05 -31.90
CA TYR A 337 -65.99 29.42 -32.23
C TYR A 337 -64.72 30.27 -32.49
N SER A 338 -64.58 30.68 -33.75
CA SER A 338 -63.62 31.67 -34.24
C SER A 338 -63.84 33.03 -33.59
N GLY A 339 -62.74 33.72 -33.32
CA GLY A 339 -62.74 35.11 -32.89
C GLY A 339 -63.03 36.10 -34.03
N ASP A 340 -63.29 37.33 -33.60
CA ASP A 340 -63.15 38.62 -34.28
C ASP A 340 -63.53 39.66 -33.21
N LYS A 341 -62.77 40.70 -32.85
CA LYS A 341 -61.54 41.36 -33.33
C LYS A 341 -60.86 42.01 -32.13
#